data_AF-A0A0D7DX97-F1
#
_entry.id   AF-A0A0D7DX97-F1
#
_cell.length_a   1.000
_cell.length_b   1.000
_cell.length_c   1.000
_cell.angle_alpha   90.00
_cell.angle_beta   90.00
_cell.angle_gamma   90.00
#
_symmetry.space_group_name_H-M   'P 1'
#
loop_
_entity.id
_entity.type
_entity.pdbx_description
1 polymer ?
#
loop_
_entity_poly.entity_id
_entity_poly.type
_entity_poly.pdbx_seq_one_letter_code
_entity_poly.pdbx_strand_id
1 'polypeptide(L)'
;MKRFAQVLLLLPLLAQAQAQPGETAPELSVDEVRFTVANSEFTLMHEMGHLLISELQLPVLGREEDAADQLGFMGLFLLQREQHRDDFYAKLMDVADYWRLEWQSAERDGSPVPVWDSHALDAQRFYNIACLAYGSDPDRLDWVLEVSGLPVERALYCPEEYEQAARAVQWFREHLGRSDEGPARHRIQVIYDTPPGHLPGGAELLEKIRASGELEAVAAKASDAFELPRDLTLRMSTCGAPDAWFNRISGELTLCYERIAYFRTLARELPKLRAGESPASH
;
A
#
# COMPACT_ATOMS: atom_id res chain seq x y z
N MET A 1 70.02 31.62 -0.03
CA MET A 1 69.30 31.71 -1.33
C MET A 1 68.19 30.67 -1.31
N LYS A 2 66.99 31.06 -0.86
CA LYS A 2 65.74 31.13 -1.65
C LYS A 2 65.46 29.87 -2.50
N ARG A 3 64.44 29.11 -2.11
CA ARG A 3 63.28 28.77 -2.96
C ARG A 3 62.16 28.16 -2.11
N PHE A 4 61.24 29.03 -1.69
CA PHE A 4 59.87 28.69 -1.32
C PHE A 4 59.17 28.20 -2.59
N ALA A 5 58.65 26.97 -2.59
CA ALA A 5 57.71 26.51 -3.61
C ALA A 5 56.29 26.74 -3.07
N GLN A 6 55.59 27.70 -3.68
CA GLN A 6 54.19 28.00 -3.43
C GLN A 6 53.34 26.83 -3.96
N VAL A 7 52.57 26.20 -3.07
CA VAL A 7 51.50 25.29 -3.46
C VAL A 7 50.29 26.17 -3.80
N LEU A 8 49.97 26.28 -5.09
CA LEU A 8 48.69 26.83 -5.55
C LEU A 8 47.59 25.79 -5.24
N LEU A 9 46.75 26.10 -4.26
CA LEU A 9 45.47 25.43 -4.05
C LEU A 9 44.48 25.92 -5.12
N LEU A 10 44.24 25.09 -6.13
CA LEU A 10 43.09 25.22 -7.04
C LEU A 10 41.86 24.67 -6.31
N LEU A 11 41.05 25.55 -5.74
CA LEU A 11 39.69 25.24 -5.28
C LEU A 11 38.80 24.97 -6.50
N PRO A 12 38.10 23.82 -6.60
CA PRO A 12 37.06 23.66 -7.60
C PRO A 12 35.87 24.55 -7.21
N LEU A 13 35.43 25.41 -8.14
CA LEU A 13 34.12 26.05 -8.05
C LEU A 13 33.06 24.95 -8.11
N LEU A 14 32.51 24.59 -6.95
CA LEU A 14 31.24 23.87 -6.87
C LEU A 14 30.17 24.78 -7.46
N ALA A 15 29.77 24.53 -8.71
CA ALA A 15 28.54 25.06 -9.25
C ALA A 15 27.39 24.48 -8.42
N GLN A 16 26.85 25.27 -7.50
CA GLN A 16 25.60 24.96 -6.84
C GLN A 16 24.51 24.98 -7.91
N ALA A 17 24.00 23.81 -8.27
CA ALA A 17 22.73 23.71 -8.97
C ALA A 17 21.64 24.24 -8.04
N GLN A 18 21.35 25.54 -8.15
CA GLN A 18 20.20 26.13 -7.49
C GLN A 18 18.95 25.66 -8.24
N ALA A 19 18.17 24.78 -7.63
CA ALA A 19 16.83 24.46 -8.10
C ALA A 19 16.02 25.76 -8.17
N GLN A 20 15.41 26.04 -9.32
CA GLN A 20 14.61 27.25 -9.50
C GLN A 20 13.31 27.13 -8.69
N PRO A 21 12.91 28.16 -7.93
CA PRO A 21 11.62 28.17 -7.26
C PRO A 21 10.52 28.35 -8.32
N GLY A 22 9.80 27.28 -8.64
CA GLY A 22 8.66 27.34 -9.57
C GLY A 22 8.42 26.10 -10.44
N GLU A 23 9.31 25.10 -10.44
CA GLU A 23 8.99 23.80 -11.05
C GLU A 23 7.96 23.08 -10.18
N THR A 24 6.69 23.20 -10.56
CA THR A 24 5.67 22.28 -10.11
C THR A 24 6.09 20.88 -10.56
N ALA A 25 6.15 19.94 -9.61
CA ALA A 25 6.45 18.56 -9.96
C ALA A 25 5.51 18.10 -11.08
N PRO A 26 6.01 17.40 -12.11
CA PRO A 26 5.17 16.97 -13.23
C PRO A 26 3.96 16.19 -12.72
N GLU A 27 2.82 16.45 -13.33
CA GLU A 27 1.55 15.78 -13.01
C GLU A 27 1.69 14.27 -13.25
N LEU A 28 1.13 13.47 -12.34
CA LEU A 28 1.18 12.01 -12.45
C LEU A 28 0.33 11.54 -13.63
N SER A 29 0.82 10.56 -14.37
CA SER A 29 0.07 9.80 -15.37
C SER A 29 -1.06 9.00 -14.73
N VAL A 30 -2.00 8.53 -15.55
CA VAL A 30 -3.13 7.70 -15.09
C VAL A 30 -2.65 6.42 -14.38
N ASP A 31 -1.59 5.79 -14.88
CA ASP A 31 -1.02 4.60 -14.26
C ASP A 31 -0.36 4.91 -12.91
N GLU A 32 0.35 6.04 -12.80
CA GLU A 32 0.96 6.47 -11.54
C GLU A 32 -0.08 6.84 -10.48
N VAL A 33 -1.18 7.47 -10.90
CA VAL A 33 -2.33 7.74 -10.02
C VAL A 33 -2.96 6.43 -9.57
N ARG A 34 -3.23 5.49 -10.49
CA ARG A 34 -3.81 4.18 -10.15
C ARG A 34 -2.90 3.44 -9.16
N PHE A 35 -1.60 3.41 -9.39
CA PHE A 35 -0.63 2.78 -8.48
C PHE A 35 -0.65 3.39 -7.09
N THR A 36 -0.66 4.73 -7.01
CA THR A 36 -0.70 5.46 -5.73
C THR A 36 -1.98 5.12 -4.96
N VAL A 37 -3.13 5.16 -5.63
CA VAL A 37 -4.43 4.88 -5.02
C VAL A 37 -4.53 3.41 -4.60
N ALA A 38 -4.16 2.48 -5.49
CA ALA A 38 -4.19 1.04 -5.25
C ALA A 38 -3.44 0.65 -3.98
N ASN A 39 -2.20 1.15 -3.85
CA ASN A 39 -1.36 0.83 -2.71
C ASN A 39 -1.80 1.54 -1.43
N SER A 40 -2.37 2.74 -1.54
CA SER A 40 -2.93 3.45 -0.39
C SER A 40 -4.18 2.75 0.16
N GLU A 41 -5.06 2.26 -0.72
CA GLU A 41 -6.21 1.44 -0.33
C GLU A 41 -5.78 0.09 0.24
N PHE A 42 -4.80 -0.58 -0.38
CA PHE A 42 -4.29 -1.85 0.13
C PHE A 42 -3.70 -1.69 1.54
N THR A 43 -2.85 -0.67 1.76
CA THR A 43 -2.32 -0.37 3.10
C THR A 43 -3.44 -0.08 4.11
N LEU A 44 -4.43 0.73 3.73
CA LEU A 44 -5.58 0.99 4.60
C LEU A 44 -6.34 -0.30 4.95
N MET A 45 -6.58 -1.16 3.96
CA MET A 45 -7.33 -2.39 4.16
C MET A 45 -6.52 -3.47 4.90
N HIS A 46 -5.19 -3.47 4.77
CA HIS A 46 -4.28 -4.28 5.58
C HIS A 46 -4.40 -3.91 7.06
N GLU A 47 -4.31 -2.62 7.40
CA GLU A 47 -4.50 -2.16 8.77
C GLU A 47 -5.93 -2.36 9.29
N MET A 48 -6.93 -2.25 8.40
CA MET A 48 -8.30 -2.65 8.70
C MET A 48 -8.39 -4.16 9.02
N GLY A 49 -7.56 -4.99 8.38
CA GLY A 49 -7.38 -6.39 8.71
C GLY A 49 -7.00 -6.59 10.17
N HIS A 50 -5.96 -5.90 10.66
CA HIS A 50 -5.58 -5.91 12.08
C HIS A 50 -6.69 -5.41 13.00
N LEU A 51 -7.39 -4.35 12.60
CA LEU A 51 -8.54 -3.83 13.33
C LEU A 51 -9.61 -4.91 13.49
N LEU A 52 -10.01 -5.58 12.41
CA LEU A 52 -11.03 -6.64 12.43
C LEU A 52 -10.55 -7.85 13.24
N ILE A 53 -9.30 -8.27 13.08
CA ILE A 53 -8.70 -9.36 13.85
C ILE A 53 -8.79 -9.06 15.36
N SER A 54 -8.38 -7.86 15.77
CA SER A 54 -8.36 -7.45 17.17
C SER A 54 -9.77 -7.26 17.72
N GLU A 55 -10.63 -6.49 17.05
CA GLU A 55 -11.92 -6.06 17.61
C GLU A 55 -13.00 -7.14 17.50
N LEU A 56 -12.93 -8.00 16.48
CA LEU A 56 -13.87 -9.13 16.31
C LEU A 56 -13.29 -10.46 16.82
N GLN A 57 -12.06 -10.46 17.33
CA GLN A 57 -11.37 -11.65 17.82
C GLN A 57 -11.30 -12.75 16.74
N LEU A 58 -10.95 -12.37 15.51
CA LEU A 58 -10.82 -13.33 14.42
C LEU A 58 -9.70 -14.33 14.75
N PRO A 59 -9.96 -15.65 14.65
CA PRO A 59 -8.91 -16.64 14.88
C PRO A 59 -7.91 -16.59 13.72
N VAL A 60 -6.63 -16.40 14.05
CA VAL A 60 -5.53 -16.44 13.09
C VAL A 60 -4.64 -17.64 13.38
N LEU A 61 -4.44 -18.49 12.38
CA LEU A 61 -3.45 -19.55 12.39
C LEU A 61 -2.28 -19.13 11.49
N GLY A 62 -1.06 -19.07 12.03
CA GLY A 62 0.12 -18.61 11.30
C GLY A 62 0.53 -17.18 11.67
N ARG A 63 1.01 -16.41 10.69
CA ARG A 63 1.42 -15.00 10.88
C ARG A 63 0.21 -14.08 10.68
N GLU A 64 0.00 -13.17 11.63
CA GLU A 64 -1.08 -12.17 11.53
C GLU A 64 -0.92 -11.27 10.31
N GLU A 65 0.32 -10.93 9.94
CA GLU A 65 0.64 -10.13 8.76
C GLU A 65 0.16 -10.77 7.45
N ASP A 66 0.29 -12.09 7.31
CA ASP A 66 -0.20 -12.79 6.11
C ASP A 66 -1.73 -12.77 6.06
N ALA A 67 -2.40 -12.86 7.22
CA ALA A 67 -3.84 -12.73 7.32
C ALA A 67 -4.30 -11.30 7.02
N ALA A 68 -3.59 -10.28 7.53
CA ALA A 68 -3.85 -8.88 7.26
C ALA A 68 -3.68 -8.55 5.76
N ASP A 69 -2.66 -9.11 5.09
CA ASP A 69 -2.49 -8.99 3.64
C ASP A 69 -3.65 -9.62 2.85
N GLN A 70 -4.10 -10.81 3.24
CA GLN A 70 -5.23 -11.46 2.58
C GLN A 70 -6.53 -10.67 2.80
N LEU A 71 -6.78 -10.21 4.04
CA LEU A 71 -7.93 -9.35 4.35
C LEU A 71 -7.85 -8.03 3.57
N GLY A 72 -6.67 -7.43 3.49
CA GLY A 72 -6.40 -6.20 2.76
C GLY A 72 -6.69 -6.37 1.27
N PHE A 73 -6.16 -7.42 0.67
CA PHE A 73 -6.35 -7.76 -0.73
C PHE A 73 -7.83 -8.03 -1.05
N MET A 74 -8.50 -8.88 -0.26
CA MET A 74 -9.94 -9.14 -0.42
C MET A 74 -10.78 -7.88 -0.17
N GLY A 75 -10.29 -6.96 0.67
CA GLY A 75 -10.87 -5.65 0.90
C GLY A 75 -10.99 -4.81 -0.36
N LEU A 76 -10.01 -4.87 -1.27
CA LEU A 76 -10.04 -4.15 -2.55
C LEU A 76 -11.24 -4.54 -3.42
N PHE A 77 -11.61 -5.82 -3.42
CA PHE A 77 -12.82 -6.30 -4.10
C PHE A 77 -14.08 -5.73 -3.45
N LEU A 78 -14.09 -5.54 -2.14
CA LEU A 78 -15.21 -4.92 -1.45
C LEU A 78 -15.32 -3.43 -1.78
N LEU A 79 -14.23 -2.71 -1.97
CA LEU A 79 -14.27 -1.28 -2.33
C LEU A 79 -14.74 -1.05 -3.78
N GLN A 80 -14.38 -1.97 -4.69
CA GLN A 80 -14.71 -1.83 -6.09
C GLN A 80 -16.15 -2.25 -6.43
N ARG A 81 -16.95 -1.33 -6.99
CA ARG A 81 -18.31 -1.63 -7.47
C ARG A 81 -18.34 -2.46 -8.74
N GLU A 82 -17.49 -2.11 -9.70
CA GLU A 82 -17.36 -2.81 -10.99
C GLU A 82 -16.10 -3.67 -10.97
N GLN A 83 -16.28 -4.93 -10.58
CA GLN A 83 -15.25 -5.96 -10.66
C GLN A 83 -15.17 -6.50 -12.10
N HIS A 84 -14.09 -7.22 -12.42
CA HIS A 84 -13.86 -7.84 -13.73
C HIS A 84 -13.68 -6.87 -14.91
N ARG A 85 -12.94 -5.79 -14.67
CA ARG A 85 -12.53 -4.81 -15.68
C ARG A 85 -11.02 -4.64 -15.68
N ASP A 86 -10.47 -4.27 -16.83
CA ASP A 86 -9.02 -4.13 -17.05
C ASP A 86 -8.37 -3.16 -16.06
N ASP A 87 -9.06 -2.07 -15.71
CA ASP A 87 -8.58 -1.09 -14.73
C ASP A 87 -8.51 -1.67 -13.31
N PHE A 88 -9.46 -2.54 -12.94
CA PHE A 88 -9.43 -3.23 -11.66
C PHE A 88 -8.32 -4.29 -11.60
N TYR A 89 -8.12 -5.07 -12.66
CA TYR A 89 -7.00 -6.01 -12.72
C TYR A 89 -5.64 -5.31 -12.68
N ALA A 90 -5.50 -4.19 -13.39
CA ALA A 90 -4.30 -3.37 -13.34
C ALA A 90 -4.05 -2.82 -11.93
N LYS A 91 -5.12 -2.45 -11.21
CA LYS A 91 -5.05 -2.05 -9.79
C LYS A 91 -4.55 -3.18 -8.89
N LEU A 92 -5.03 -4.41 -9.06
CA LEU A 92 -4.53 -5.56 -8.29
C LEU A 92 -3.04 -5.80 -8.55
N MET A 93 -2.61 -5.67 -9.81
CA MET A 93 -1.21 -5.82 -10.18
C MET A 93 -0.33 -4.64 -9.72
N ASP A 94 -0.86 -3.42 -9.63
CA ASP A 94 -0.13 -2.29 -9.04
C ASP A 94 0.23 -2.56 -7.55
N VAL A 95 -0.60 -3.32 -6.82
CA VAL A 95 -0.30 -3.74 -5.44
C VAL A 95 0.82 -4.78 -5.41
N ALA A 96 0.81 -5.74 -6.33
CA ALA A 96 1.93 -6.68 -6.46
C ALA A 96 3.22 -5.91 -6.85
N ASP A 97 3.15 -5.04 -7.86
CA ASP A 97 4.28 -4.27 -8.37
C ASP A 97 4.97 -3.43 -7.29
N TYR A 98 4.23 -2.94 -6.31
CA TYR A 98 4.81 -2.27 -5.14
C TYR A 98 5.82 -3.16 -4.40
N TRP A 99 5.43 -4.38 -4.03
CA TRP A 99 6.32 -5.31 -3.34
C TRP A 99 7.51 -5.72 -4.22
N ARG A 100 7.31 -5.80 -5.53
CA ARG A 100 8.40 -6.04 -6.49
C ARG A 100 9.41 -4.89 -6.50
N LEU A 101 8.94 -3.64 -6.47
CA LEU A 101 9.80 -2.45 -6.40
C LEU A 101 10.62 -2.41 -5.11
N GLU A 102 10.00 -2.67 -3.96
CA GLU A 102 10.69 -2.74 -2.67
C GLU A 102 11.78 -3.81 -2.67
N TRP A 103 11.41 -5.04 -3.07
CA TRP A 103 12.34 -6.16 -3.15
C TRP A 103 13.55 -5.83 -4.05
N GLN A 104 13.30 -5.33 -5.27
CA GLN A 104 14.37 -4.99 -6.21
C GLN A 104 15.21 -3.79 -5.76
N SER A 105 14.61 -2.84 -5.03
CA SER A 105 15.35 -1.73 -4.44
C SER A 105 16.35 -2.22 -3.40
N ALA A 106 15.91 -3.08 -2.49
CA ALA A 106 16.77 -3.67 -1.46
C ALA A 106 17.91 -4.51 -2.06
N GLU A 107 17.67 -5.27 -3.13
CA GLU A 107 18.73 -5.99 -3.85
C GLU A 107 19.73 -5.04 -4.51
N ARG A 108 19.26 -3.93 -5.07
CA ARG A 108 20.08 -2.96 -5.80
C ARG A 108 21.00 -2.16 -4.88
N ASP A 109 20.51 -1.72 -3.73
CA ASP A 109 21.28 -0.90 -2.79
C ASP A 109 22.01 -1.73 -1.71
N GLY A 110 21.75 -3.04 -1.66
CA GLY A 110 22.36 -3.95 -0.70
C GLY A 110 21.82 -3.78 0.72
N SER A 111 20.61 -3.22 0.86
CA SER A 111 19.94 -3.05 2.14
C SER A 111 19.76 -4.41 2.85
N PRO A 112 19.97 -4.47 4.18
CA PRO A 112 19.73 -5.69 4.94
C PRO A 112 18.26 -6.11 4.86
N VAL A 113 18.01 -7.37 4.50
CA VAL A 113 16.67 -7.97 4.52
C VAL A 113 16.40 -8.53 5.92
N PRO A 114 15.42 -7.99 6.68
CA PRO A 114 15.16 -8.42 8.06
C PRO A 114 14.37 -9.73 8.08
N VAL A 115 15.04 -10.87 7.88
CA VAL A 115 14.40 -12.20 7.81
C VAL A 115 13.73 -12.66 9.12
N TRP A 116 13.89 -11.91 10.21
CA TRP A 116 13.25 -12.14 11.51
C TRP A 116 12.00 -11.27 11.73
N ASP A 117 11.63 -10.43 10.76
CA ASP A 117 10.44 -9.59 10.83
C ASP A 117 9.16 -10.44 10.92
N SER A 118 8.09 -9.87 11.49
CA SER A 118 6.77 -10.53 11.52
C SER A 118 6.15 -10.61 10.13
N HIS A 119 6.47 -9.67 9.24
CA HIS A 119 6.04 -9.68 7.86
C HIS A 119 6.79 -10.75 7.06
N ALA A 120 6.13 -11.24 6.00
CA ALA A 120 6.83 -11.99 4.97
C ALA A 120 7.86 -11.12 4.25
N LEU A 121 8.86 -11.74 3.62
CA LEU A 121 9.82 -11.03 2.78
C LEU A 121 9.08 -10.32 1.62
N ASP A 122 9.56 -9.16 1.17
CA ASP A 122 8.91 -8.41 0.09
C ASP A 122 8.72 -9.26 -1.19
N ALA A 123 9.70 -10.10 -1.53
CA ALA A 123 9.58 -11.07 -2.61
C ALA A 123 8.44 -12.08 -2.38
N GLN A 124 8.23 -12.55 -1.15
CA GLN A 124 7.12 -13.45 -0.82
C GLN A 124 5.78 -12.72 -0.88
N ARG A 125 5.69 -11.47 -0.39
CA ARG A 125 4.48 -10.65 -0.49
C ARG A 125 4.12 -10.40 -1.95
N PHE A 126 5.10 -10.07 -2.79
CA PHE A 126 4.91 -9.96 -4.25
C PHE A 126 4.27 -11.20 -4.85
N TYR A 127 4.87 -12.38 -4.67
CA TYR A 127 4.35 -13.62 -5.27
C TYR A 127 3.00 -14.02 -4.68
N ASN A 128 2.74 -13.77 -3.40
CA ASN A 128 1.46 -14.07 -2.76
C ASN A 128 0.34 -13.17 -3.30
N ILE A 129 0.58 -11.86 -3.41
CA ILE A 129 -0.42 -10.93 -3.96
C ILE A 129 -0.64 -11.18 -5.45
N ALA A 130 0.42 -11.40 -6.24
CA ALA A 130 0.28 -11.76 -7.66
C ALA A 130 -0.50 -13.07 -7.84
N CYS A 131 -0.29 -14.04 -6.94
CA CYS A 131 -1.04 -15.29 -6.93
C CYS A 131 -2.53 -15.07 -6.62
N LEU A 132 -2.86 -14.30 -5.58
CA LEU A 132 -4.26 -13.96 -5.28
C LEU A 132 -4.93 -13.18 -6.42
N ALA A 133 -4.20 -12.28 -7.08
CA ALA A 133 -4.69 -11.57 -8.26
C ALA A 133 -5.00 -12.55 -9.40
N TYR A 134 -4.02 -13.34 -9.84
CA TYR A 134 -4.21 -14.33 -10.89
C TYR A 134 -5.34 -15.33 -10.56
N GLY A 135 -5.38 -15.85 -9.34
CA GLY A 135 -6.38 -16.80 -8.86
C GLY A 135 -7.81 -16.25 -8.84
N SER A 136 -7.98 -14.93 -8.78
CA SER A 136 -9.30 -14.29 -8.79
C SER A 136 -10.03 -14.38 -10.13
N ASP A 137 -9.28 -14.44 -11.24
CA ASP A 137 -9.84 -14.56 -12.59
C ASP A 137 -8.79 -15.09 -13.59
N PRO A 138 -8.42 -16.38 -13.52
CA PRO A 138 -7.33 -16.93 -14.34
C PRO A 138 -7.57 -16.80 -15.85
N ASP A 139 -8.83 -16.85 -16.28
CA ASP A 139 -9.22 -16.75 -17.69
C ASP A 139 -8.91 -15.36 -18.30
N ARG A 140 -8.94 -14.30 -17.48
CA ARG A 140 -8.67 -12.92 -17.91
C ARG A 140 -7.29 -12.40 -17.52
N LEU A 141 -6.60 -13.12 -16.64
CA LEU A 141 -5.32 -12.74 -16.06
C LEU A 141 -4.16 -13.63 -16.50
N ASP A 142 -4.32 -14.42 -17.57
CA ASP A 142 -3.25 -15.25 -18.14
C ASP A 142 -1.95 -14.46 -18.40
N TRP A 143 -2.07 -13.21 -18.84
CA TRP A 143 -0.98 -12.25 -19.04
C TRP A 143 -0.15 -11.95 -17.78
N VAL A 144 -0.72 -12.14 -16.59
CA VAL A 144 0.00 -11.91 -15.32
C VAL A 144 1.19 -12.84 -15.20
N LEU A 145 1.11 -14.08 -15.70
CA LEU A 145 2.22 -15.03 -15.62
C LEU A 145 3.47 -14.52 -16.33
N GLU A 146 3.30 -13.93 -17.51
CA GLU A 146 4.41 -13.36 -18.29
C GLU A 146 4.93 -12.06 -17.67
N VAL A 147 4.05 -11.13 -17.31
CA VAL A 147 4.44 -9.77 -16.88
C VAL A 147 4.98 -9.74 -15.45
N SER A 148 4.48 -10.61 -14.57
CA SER A 148 4.94 -10.69 -13.18
C SER A 148 6.13 -11.63 -13.00
N GLY A 149 6.32 -12.58 -13.92
CA GLY A 149 7.28 -13.68 -13.72
C GLY A 149 6.81 -14.71 -12.68
N LEU A 150 5.50 -14.76 -12.38
CA LEU A 150 4.90 -15.76 -11.50
C LEU A 150 5.14 -17.16 -12.09
N PRO A 151 5.87 -18.05 -11.39
CA PRO A 151 6.16 -19.38 -11.92
C PRO A 151 4.87 -20.17 -12.16
N VAL A 152 4.81 -20.91 -13.27
CA VAL A 152 3.61 -21.68 -13.64
C VAL A 152 3.25 -22.67 -12.55
N GLU A 153 4.23 -23.32 -11.93
CA GLU A 153 4.04 -24.24 -10.81
C GLU A 153 3.42 -23.58 -9.58
N ARG A 154 3.66 -22.28 -9.35
CA ARG A 154 3.01 -21.50 -8.29
C ARG A 154 1.58 -21.15 -8.70
N ALA A 155 1.40 -20.72 -9.94
CA ALA A 155 0.12 -20.32 -10.51
C ALA A 155 -0.95 -21.42 -10.46
N LEU A 156 -0.54 -22.69 -10.54
CA LEU A 156 -1.44 -23.85 -10.47
C LEU A 156 -2.27 -23.92 -9.18
N TYR A 157 -1.82 -23.31 -8.07
CA TYR A 157 -2.51 -23.34 -6.77
C TYR A 157 -3.23 -22.03 -6.43
N CYS A 158 -3.08 -21.01 -7.29
CA CYS A 158 -3.57 -19.68 -7.00
C CYS A 158 -5.11 -19.57 -6.98
N PRO A 159 -5.87 -20.26 -7.87
CA PRO A 159 -7.33 -20.27 -7.76
C PRO A 159 -7.80 -20.79 -6.40
N GLU A 160 -7.21 -21.88 -5.90
CA GLU A 160 -7.55 -22.46 -4.60
C GLU A 160 -7.20 -21.53 -3.44
N GLU A 161 -6.06 -20.83 -3.51
CA GLU A 161 -5.67 -19.87 -2.49
C GLU A 161 -6.56 -18.63 -2.47
N TYR A 162 -6.95 -18.12 -3.64
CA TYR A 162 -7.95 -17.05 -3.74
C TYR A 162 -9.29 -17.49 -3.15
N GLU A 163 -9.78 -18.68 -3.52
CA GLU A 163 -11.02 -19.24 -2.97
C GLU A 163 -10.94 -19.44 -1.46
N GLN A 164 -9.78 -19.84 -0.93
CA GLN A 164 -9.57 -19.98 0.50
C GLN A 164 -9.70 -18.63 1.22
N ALA A 165 -9.04 -17.58 0.72
CA ALA A 165 -9.15 -16.24 1.28
C ALA A 165 -10.59 -15.70 1.17
N ALA A 166 -11.22 -15.85 0.02
CA ALA A 166 -12.62 -15.45 -0.21
C ALA A 166 -13.59 -16.16 0.73
N ARG A 167 -13.40 -17.47 0.94
CA ARG A 167 -14.22 -18.27 1.87
C ARG A 167 -14.02 -17.82 3.32
N ALA A 168 -12.80 -17.51 3.73
CA ALA A 168 -12.53 -16.98 5.07
C ALA A 168 -13.25 -15.64 5.28
N VAL A 169 -13.18 -14.74 4.29
CA VAL A 169 -13.87 -13.45 4.32
C VAL A 169 -15.39 -13.60 4.36
N GLN A 170 -15.93 -14.49 3.54
CA GLN A 170 -17.35 -14.82 3.58
C GLN A 170 -17.76 -15.33 4.97
N TRP A 171 -16.99 -16.26 5.54
CA TRP A 171 -17.32 -16.89 6.82
C TRP A 171 -17.45 -15.86 7.94
N PHE A 172 -16.46 -14.98 8.16
CA PHE A 172 -16.56 -14.02 9.26
C PHE A 172 -17.60 -12.93 9.00
N ARG A 173 -17.88 -12.59 7.74
CA ARG A 173 -19.00 -11.70 7.40
C ARG A 173 -20.36 -12.30 7.75
N GLU A 174 -20.53 -13.60 7.52
CA GLU A 174 -21.78 -14.30 7.86
C GLU A 174 -21.95 -14.52 9.36
N HIS A 175 -20.85 -14.80 10.08
CA HIS A 175 -20.92 -15.18 11.50
C HIS A 175 -20.72 -14.02 12.47
N LEU A 176 -19.99 -12.97 12.06
CA LEU A 176 -19.63 -11.81 12.89
C LEU A 176 -20.14 -10.48 12.30
N GLY A 177 -20.76 -10.53 11.13
CA GLY A 177 -21.45 -9.38 10.56
C GLY A 177 -22.68 -9.01 11.37
N ARG A 178 -23.10 -7.75 11.25
CA ARG A 178 -24.30 -7.26 11.92
C ARG A 178 -25.54 -7.97 11.39
N SER A 179 -26.40 -8.38 12.31
CA SER A 179 -27.70 -9.02 12.00
C SER A 179 -28.89 -8.05 12.07
N ASP A 180 -28.69 -6.87 12.69
CA ASP A 180 -29.72 -5.83 12.87
C ASP A 180 -29.61 -4.74 11.80
N GLU A 181 -30.72 -4.42 11.14
CA GLU A 181 -30.86 -3.32 10.17
C GLU A 181 -30.87 -1.93 10.83
N GLY A 182 -30.89 -1.85 12.17
CA GLY A 182 -30.78 -0.60 12.93
C GLY A 182 -29.45 0.14 12.71
N PRO A 183 -29.30 1.37 13.23
CA PRO A 183 -28.03 2.10 13.15
C PRO A 183 -26.92 1.41 13.93
N ALA A 184 -25.68 1.48 13.44
CA ALA A 184 -24.51 0.95 14.14
C ALA A 184 -24.38 1.58 15.53
N ARG A 185 -24.20 0.75 16.57
CA ARG A 185 -24.02 1.22 17.96
C ARG A 185 -22.72 1.99 18.13
N HIS A 186 -21.66 1.48 17.51
CA HIS A 186 -20.35 2.09 17.47
C HIS A 186 -19.89 2.24 16.03
N ARG A 187 -18.98 3.18 15.81
CA ARG A 187 -18.51 3.55 14.48
C ARG A 187 -17.02 3.83 14.44
N ILE A 188 -16.46 3.70 13.25
CA ILE A 188 -15.11 4.18 12.94
C ILE A 188 -15.23 5.65 12.53
N GLN A 189 -14.60 6.55 13.29
CA GLN A 189 -14.59 7.98 13.00
C GLN A 189 -13.33 8.35 12.22
N VAL A 190 -13.49 9.10 11.14
CA VAL A 190 -12.36 9.60 10.35
C VAL A 190 -11.89 10.93 10.91
N ILE A 191 -10.60 11.04 11.20
CA ILE A 191 -9.93 12.26 11.68
C ILE A 191 -8.77 12.59 10.75
N TYR A 192 -8.67 13.85 10.36
CA TYR A 192 -7.54 14.35 9.58
C TYR A 192 -6.80 15.42 10.37
N ASP A 193 -5.56 15.11 10.73
CA ASP A 193 -4.66 16.11 11.28
C ASP A 193 -4.15 17.02 10.16
N THR A 194 -3.90 18.29 10.47
CA THR A 194 -3.36 19.24 9.48
C THR A 194 -1.88 18.91 9.23
N PRO A 195 -1.48 18.59 7.98
CA PRO A 195 -0.08 18.38 7.66
C PRO A 195 0.74 19.63 7.98
N PRO A 196 1.95 19.50 8.54
CA PRO A 196 2.76 20.66 8.82
C PRO A 196 3.21 21.31 7.51
N GLY A 197 3.38 22.64 7.51
CA GLY A 197 3.69 23.41 6.28
C GLY A 197 5.03 23.04 5.61
N HIS A 198 5.89 22.27 6.28
CA HIS A 198 7.15 21.77 5.72
C HIS A 198 6.99 20.43 4.99
N LEU A 199 5.83 19.75 5.08
CA LEU A 199 5.55 18.55 4.28
C LEU A 199 5.22 19.00 2.85
N PRO A 200 6.09 18.71 1.85
CA PRO A 200 5.87 19.19 0.49
C PRO A 200 4.58 18.63 -0.09
N GLY A 201 3.69 19.51 -0.58
CA GLY A 201 2.40 19.11 -1.14
C GLY A 201 1.39 18.56 -0.13
N GLY A 202 1.66 18.62 1.18
CA GLY A 202 0.79 18.04 2.22
C GLY A 202 -0.62 18.63 2.24
N ALA A 203 -0.76 19.95 2.16
CA ALA A 203 -2.07 20.60 2.15
C ALA A 203 -2.92 20.22 0.91
N GLU A 204 -2.29 20.16 -0.26
CA GLU A 204 -2.95 19.73 -1.50
C GLU A 204 -3.38 18.26 -1.43
N LEU A 205 -2.50 17.40 -0.87
CA LEU A 205 -2.80 16.00 -0.66
C LEU A 205 -3.99 15.82 0.28
N LEU A 206 -4.02 16.55 1.41
CA LEU A 206 -5.15 16.51 2.34
C LEU A 206 -6.46 16.93 1.67
N GLU A 207 -6.46 18.03 0.92
CA GLU A 207 -7.66 18.49 0.21
C GLU A 207 -8.16 17.43 -0.78
N LYS A 208 -7.27 16.82 -1.55
CA LYS A 208 -7.61 15.74 -2.50
C LYS A 208 -8.20 14.51 -1.79
N ILE A 209 -7.60 14.08 -0.68
CA ILE A 209 -8.10 12.92 0.06
C ILE A 209 -9.47 13.21 0.66
N ARG A 210 -9.64 14.36 1.33
CA ARG A 210 -10.95 14.75 1.87
C ARG A 210 -12.02 14.87 0.79
N ALA A 211 -11.66 15.42 -0.37
CA ALA A 211 -12.60 15.55 -1.48
C ALA A 211 -13.03 14.20 -2.09
N SER A 212 -12.19 13.17 -1.96
CA SER A 212 -12.53 11.82 -2.44
C SER A 212 -13.63 11.16 -1.61
N GLY A 213 -13.67 11.42 -0.30
CA GLY A 213 -14.61 10.77 0.64
C GLY A 213 -14.36 9.28 0.86
N GLU A 214 -13.24 8.74 0.34
CA GLU A 214 -12.97 7.29 0.34
C GLU A 214 -12.74 6.76 1.76
N LEU A 215 -12.04 7.51 2.62
CA LEU A 215 -11.80 7.08 4.01
C LEU A 215 -13.10 6.99 4.81
N GLU A 216 -14.01 7.96 4.62
CA GLU A 216 -15.33 7.95 5.21
C GLU A 216 -16.18 6.80 4.68
N ALA A 217 -16.11 6.51 3.39
CA ALA A 217 -16.83 5.40 2.77
C ALA A 217 -16.35 4.05 3.33
N VAL A 218 -15.04 3.85 3.45
CA VAL A 218 -14.42 2.66 4.06
C VAL A 218 -14.85 2.53 5.53
N ALA A 219 -14.71 3.60 6.30
CA ALA A 219 -15.06 3.62 7.72
C ALA A 219 -16.55 3.34 7.96
N ALA A 220 -17.44 3.95 7.16
CA ALA A 220 -18.88 3.71 7.22
C ALA A 220 -19.21 2.26 6.86
N LYS A 221 -18.64 1.74 5.76
CA LYS A 221 -18.88 0.37 5.31
C LYS A 221 -18.47 -0.66 6.35
N ALA A 222 -17.32 -0.49 7.00
CA ALA A 222 -16.89 -1.38 8.08
C ALA A 222 -17.79 -1.27 9.32
N SER A 223 -18.18 -0.05 9.70
CA SER A 223 -19.10 0.21 10.83
C SER A 223 -20.49 -0.41 10.60
N ASP A 224 -20.97 -0.39 9.36
CA ASP A 224 -22.26 -0.94 8.98
C ASP A 224 -22.22 -2.46 8.78
N ALA A 225 -21.06 -3.01 8.41
CA ALA A 225 -20.88 -4.44 8.20
C ALA A 225 -20.71 -5.23 9.51
N PHE A 226 -20.06 -4.67 10.53
CA PHE A 226 -19.64 -5.42 11.72
C PHE A 226 -20.09 -4.79 13.03
N GLU A 227 -20.34 -5.65 14.02
CA GLU A 227 -20.83 -5.22 15.32
C GLU A 227 -19.65 -4.83 16.23
N LEU A 228 -19.10 -3.64 15.98
CA LEU A 228 -17.91 -3.16 16.66
C LEU A 228 -18.14 -3.03 18.18
N PRO A 229 -17.21 -3.51 19.03
CA PRO A 229 -17.38 -3.52 20.47
C PRO A 229 -17.24 -2.13 21.11
N ARG A 230 -16.66 -1.16 20.40
CA ARG A 230 -16.46 0.23 20.82
C ARG A 230 -16.28 1.15 19.61
N ASP A 231 -16.33 2.46 19.83
CA ASP A 231 -15.94 3.45 18.81
C ASP A 231 -14.44 3.36 18.53
N LEU A 232 -14.08 3.49 17.26
CA LEU A 232 -12.72 3.40 16.75
C LEU A 232 -12.38 4.64 15.93
N THR A 233 -11.10 4.84 15.65
CA THR A 233 -10.61 6.00 14.89
C THR A 233 -9.82 5.54 13.68
N LEU A 234 -10.10 6.13 12.52
CA LEU A 234 -9.23 6.12 11.35
C LEU A 234 -8.62 7.52 11.25
N ARG A 235 -7.31 7.64 11.46
CA ARG A 235 -6.60 8.91 11.49
C ARG A 235 -5.65 9.04 10.31
N MET A 236 -5.74 10.16 9.60
CA MET A 236 -4.64 10.63 8.77
C MET A 236 -3.77 11.61 9.52
N SER A 237 -2.46 11.36 9.57
CA SER A 237 -1.51 12.20 10.29
C SER A 237 -0.14 12.27 9.63
N THR A 238 0.74 13.10 10.19
CA THR A 238 2.15 13.18 9.83
C THR A 238 2.95 12.36 10.83
N CYS A 239 3.71 11.39 10.36
CA CYS A 239 4.36 10.39 11.21
C CYS A 239 5.88 10.52 11.26
N GLY A 240 6.48 11.26 10.32
CA GLY A 240 7.93 11.37 10.15
C GLY A 240 8.55 10.23 9.32
N ALA A 241 7.75 9.21 8.97
CA ALA A 241 8.13 8.09 8.12
C ALA A 241 6.92 7.64 7.28
N PRO A 242 7.13 7.04 6.10
CA PRO A 242 6.03 6.52 5.28
C PRO A 242 5.48 5.26 5.94
N ASP A 243 4.57 5.37 6.90
CA ASP A 243 4.05 4.22 7.65
C ASP A 243 2.51 4.19 7.70
N ALA A 244 1.99 3.09 8.25
CA ALA A 244 0.63 2.94 8.72
C ALA A 244 0.65 1.93 9.87
N TRP A 245 -0.32 1.98 10.77
CA TRP A 245 -0.46 0.97 11.83
C TRP A 245 -1.85 1.00 12.45
N PHE A 246 -2.29 -0.14 13.00
CA PHE A 246 -3.39 -0.24 13.93
C PHE A 246 -2.92 -0.42 15.38
N ASN A 247 -3.38 0.44 16.29
CA ASN A 247 -3.15 0.32 17.72
C ASN A 247 -4.36 -0.31 18.42
N ARG A 248 -4.25 -1.59 18.78
CA ARG A 248 -5.26 -2.36 19.51
C ARG A 248 -5.67 -1.79 20.87
N ILE A 249 -4.83 -1.00 21.53
CA ILE A 249 -5.16 -0.42 22.85
C ILE A 249 -6.08 0.79 22.65
N SER A 250 -5.66 1.76 21.84
CA SER A 250 -6.46 2.97 21.59
C SER A 250 -7.63 2.72 20.65
N GLY A 251 -7.58 1.70 19.80
CA GLY A 251 -8.57 1.49 18.73
C GLY A 251 -8.39 2.48 17.59
N GLU A 252 -7.14 2.87 17.32
CA GLU A 252 -6.78 3.86 16.30
C GLU A 252 -5.97 3.20 15.17
N LEU A 253 -6.51 3.28 13.96
CA LEU A 253 -5.83 3.01 12.70
C LEU A 253 -5.25 4.33 12.18
N THR A 254 -3.93 4.40 12.01
CA THR A 254 -3.26 5.60 11.49
C THR A 254 -2.67 5.33 10.10
N LEU A 255 -2.98 6.21 9.15
CA LEU A 255 -2.36 6.26 7.83
C LEU A 255 -1.55 7.55 7.67
N CYS A 256 -0.26 7.42 7.41
CA CYS A 256 0.64 8.58 7.33
C CYS A 256 0.57 9.25 5.96
N TYR A 257 0.57 10.58 5.91
CA TYR A 257 0.65 11.32 4.64
C TYR A 257 1.92 10.96 3.86
N GLU A 258 3.01 10.69 4.57
CA GLU A 258 4.30 10.27 4.01
C GLU A 258 4.18 8.94 3.24
N ARG A 259 3.30 8.03 3.67
CA ARG A 259 3.09 6.74 2.97
C ARG A 259 2.52 6.96 1.58
N ILE A 260 1.54 7.86 1.45
CA ILE A 260 0.96 8.21 0.15
C ILE A 260 1.98 8.98 -0.71
N ALA A 261 2.73 9.90 -0.12
CA ALA A 261 3.81 10.60 -0.84
C ALA A 261 4.91 9.64 -1.34
N TYR A 262 5.20 8.60 -0.56
CA TYR A 262 6.15 7.56 -0.93
C TYR A 262 5.64 6.72 -2.12
N PHE A 263 4.37 6.31 -2.11
CA PHE A 263 3.78 5.64 -3.27
C PHE A 263 3.81 6.49 -4.54
N ARG A 264 3.58 7.80 -4.45
CA ARG A 264 3.74 8.72 -5.60
C ARG A 264 5.17 8.78 -6.13
N THR A 265 6.16 8.54 -5.27
CA THR A 265 7.58 8.50 -5.65
C THR A 265 7.87 7.19 -6.38
N LEU A 266 7.47 6.05 -5.81
CA LEU A 266 7.64 4.73 -6.42
C LEU A 266 6.87 4.58 -7.73
N ALA A 267 5.70 5.20 -7.86
CA ALA A 267 4.90 5.18 -9.08
C ALA A 267 5.70 5.61 -10.33
N ARG A 268 6.68 6.51 -10.16
CA ARG A 268 7.55 6.99 -11.25
C ARG A 268 8.50 5.93 -11.79
N GLU A 269 8.73 4.86 -11.03
CA GLU A 269 9.57 3.72 -11.44
C GLU A 269 8.77 2.66 -12.21
N LEU A 270 7.44 2.73 -12.18
CA LEU A 270 6.54 1.74 -12.78
C LEU A 270 6.80 1.50 -14.29
N PRO A 271 7.04 2.51 -15.14
CA PRO A 271 7.33 2.27 -16.56
C PRO A 271 8.61 1.46 -16.77
N LYS A 272 9.67 1.72 -15.98
CA LYS A 272 10.95 1.00 -16.07
C LYS A 272 10.78 -0.45 -15.62
N LEU A 273 10.07 -0.65 -14.51
CA LEU A 273 9.75 -1.98 -13.98
C LEU A 273 9.05 -2.85 -15.04
N ARG A 274 8.03 -2.30 -15.70
CA ARG A 274 7.21 -3.03 -16.70
C ARG A 274 7.91 -3.23 -18.03
N ALA A 275 8.88 -2.38 -18.38
CA ALA A 275 9.72 -2.56 -19.56
C ALA A 275 10.79 -3.67 -19.37
N GLY A 276 10.95 -4.22 -18.16
CA GLY A 276 12.03 -5.15 -17.84
C GLY A 276 13.42 -4.48 -17.85
N GLU A 277 13.46 -3.15 -17.82
CA GLU A 277 14.70 -2.38 -17.80
C GLU A 277 15.17 -2.22 -16.36
N SER A 278 16.22 -2.97 -15.99
CA SER A 278 16.93 -2.73 -14.73
C SER A 278 17.49 -1.30 -14.76
N PRO A 279 17.20 -0.42 -13.78
CA PRO A 279 17.73 0.94 -13.80
C PRO A 279 19.26 0.88 -13.77
N ALA A 280 19.90 1.56 -14.72
CA ALA A 280 21.35 1.60 -14.84
C ALA A 280 22.01 1.85 -13.47
N SER A 281 22.87 0.93 -13.07
CA SER A 281 23.75 1.08 -11.91
C SER A 281 24.56 2.37 -12.09
N HIS A 282 24.31 3.37 -11.25
CA HIS A 282 25.14 4.57 -11.12
C HIS A 282 26.21 4.35 -10.05
#